data_AF-A0A7Z2ZQ11-F1
#
_entry.id   AF-A0A7Z2ZQ11-F1
#
_cell.length_a   1.000
_cell.length_b   1.000
_cell.length_c   1.000
_cell.angle_alpha   90.00
_cell.angle_beta   90.00
_cell.angle_gamma   90.00
#
_symmetry.space_group_name_H-M   'P 1'
#
loop_
_entity.id
_entity.type
_entity.pdbx_description
1 polymer ?
#
loop_
_entity_poly.entity_id
_entity_poly.type
_entity_poly.pdbx_seq_one_letter_code
_entity_poly.pdbx_strand_id
1 'polypeptide(L)'
;MMQHDLNNPLHRWLLFLDEKITEQQLEELVTMDSTIKTAEERLQRLSCDEETLRLYEAREEAFIEYNSAMSAARRAGIREGIEIGEQKGIQQGKRDGRIEGKQEIARNMFAIGLDIETIMKLTGLTIEELNKLK
;
A
#
# COMPACT_ATOMS: atom_id res chain seq x y z
N MET A 1 48.06 -17.19 -5.91
CA MET A 1 47.94 -15.88 -5.25
C MET A 1 48.55 -14.86 -6.19
N MET A 2 47.81 -13.84 -6.61
CA MET A 2 48.43 -12.72 -7.32
C MET A 2 49.43 -12.07 -6.37
N GLN A 3 50.71 -12.03 -6.75
CA GLN A 3 51.68 -11.20 -6.05
C GLN A 3 51.37 -9.76 -6.42
N HIS A 4 50.79 -9.03 -5.48
CA HIS A 4 50.56 -7.60 -5.65
C HIS A 4 51.89 -6.86 -5.48
N ASP A 5 52.52 -6.51 -6.60
CA ASP A 5 53.66 -5.59 -6.62
C ASP A 5 53.22 -4.17 -6.24
N LEU A 6 53.63 -3.71 -5.05
CA LEU A 6 53.30 -2.37 -4.53
C LEU A 6 53.99 -1.23 -5.28
N ASN A 7 55.00 -1.51 -6.12
CA ASN A 7 55.59 -0.49 -7.00
C ASN A 7 54.72 -0.23 -8.23
N ASN A 8 53.71 -1.06 -8.49
CA ASN A 8 52.74 -0.87 -9.55
C ASN A 8 51.51 -0.09 -9.03
N PRO A 9 51.22 1.11 -9.56
CA PRO A 9 50.04 1.89 -9.19
C PRO A 9 48.73 1.11 -9.30
N LEU A 10 48.55 0.29 -10.35
CA LEU A 10 47.32 -0.48 -10.54
C LEU A 10 47.12 -1.51 -9.43
N HIS A 11 48.19 -2.18 -9.00
CA HIS A 11 48.11 -3.16 -7.92
C HIS A 11 47.80 -2.50 -6.58
N ARG A 12 48.33 -1.29 -6.33
CA ARG A 12 47.98 -0.49 -5.15
C ARG A 12 46.50 -0.12 -5.13
N TRP A 13 45.94 0.30 -6.27
CA TRP A 13 44.51 0.58 -6.39
C TRP A 13 43.63 -0.67 -6.27
N LEU A 14 44.05 -1.80 -6.84
CA LEU A 14 43.33 -3.07 -6.70
C LEU A 14 43.31 -3.55 -5.25
N LEU A 15 44.42 -3.37 -4.51
CA LEU A 15 44.47 -3.67 -3.07
C LEU A 15 43.62 -2.70 -2.25
N PHE A 16 43.69 -1.40 -2.55
CA PHE A 16 42.90 -0.37 -1.87
C PHE A 16 41.38 -0.61 -1.99
N LEU A 17 40.93 -1.15 -3.13
CA LEU A 17 39.51 -1.47 -3.37
C LEU A 17 39.11 -2.88 -2.95
N ASP A 18 40.03 -3.70 -2.42
CA ASP A 18 39.74 -5.05 -1.95
C ASP A 18 39.10 -5.01 -0.56
N GLU A 19 37.95 -5.66 -0.39
CA GLU A 19 37.20 -5.74 0.87
C GLU A 19 38.00 -6.40 2.01
N LYS A 20 39.06 -7.14 1.69
CA LYS A 20 39.89 -7.88 2.65
C LYS A 20 41.15 -7.15 3.08
N ILE A 21 41.34 -5.90 2.68
CA ILE A 21 42.52 -5.13 3.07
C ILE A 21 42.58 -4.96 4.60
N THR A 22 43.75 -5.17 5.20
CA THR A 22 43.96 -4.92 6.62
C THR A 22 44.34 -3.46 6.87
N GLU A 23 44.08 -2.94 8.08
CA GLU A 23 44.44 -1.56 8.45
C GLU A 23 45.92 -1.26 8.22
N GLN A 24 46.79 -2.21 8.54
CA GLN A 24 48.23 -2.08 8.33
C GLN A 24 48.61 -1.96 6.85
N GLN A 25 47.96 -2.72 5.97
CA GLN A 25 48.18 -2.62 4.52
C GLN A 25 47.63 -1.31 3.96
N LEU A 26 46.48 -0.85 4.46
CA LEU A 26 45.89 0.42 4.07
C LEU A 26 46.82 1.59 4.43
N GLU A 27 47.39 1.60 5.64
CA GLU A 27 48.35 2.61 6.08
C GLU A 27 49.62 2.64 5.21
N GLU A 28 50.12 1.45 4.83
CA GLU A 28 51.24 1.31 3.89
C GLU A 28 50.89 1.91 2.52
N LEU A 29 49.71 1.61 1.96
CA LEU A 29 49.26 2.14 0.67
C LEU A 29 49.07 3.67 0.70
N VAL A 30 48.47 4.20 1.76
CA VAL A 30 48.27 5.65 1.97
C VAL A 30 49.61 6.38 2.10
N THR A 31 50.60 5.75 2.72
CA THR A 31 51.95 6.32 2.84
C THR A 31 52.68 6.29 1.51
N MET A 32 52.53 5.21 0.73
CA MET A 32 53.21 5.03 -0.55
C MET A 32 52.59 5.82 -1.71
N ASP A 33 51.28 6.10 -1.69
CA ASP A 33 50.58 6.78 -2.77
C ASP A 33 49.71 7.94 -2.28
N SER A 34 50.14 9.16 -2.60
CA SER A 34 49.38 10.38 -2.30
C SER A 34 47.98 10.43 -2.93
N THR A 35 47.76 9.74 -4.05
CA THR A 35 46.44 9.69 -4.70
C THR A 35 45.49 8.76 -3.97
N ILE A 36 46.00 7.63 -3.45
CA ILE A 36 45.25 6.72 -2.57
C ILE A 36 44.97 7.41 -1.24
N LYS A 37 45.94 8.13 -0.66
CA LYS A 37 45.71 8.96 0.52
C LYS A 37 44.56 9.95 0.34
N THR A 38 44.55 10.67 -0.78
CA THR A 38 43.47 11.62 -1.09
C THR A 38 42.12 10.92 -1.25
N ALA A 39 42.11 9.71 -1.81
CA ALA A 39 40.89 8.91 -1.95
C ALA A 39 40.38 8.42 -0.58
N GLU A 40 41.27 7.93 0.28
CA GLU A 40 40.95 7.50 1.64
C GLU A 40 40.41 8.66 2.49
N GLU A 41 41.06 9.82 2.48
CA GLU A 41 40.59 11.02 3.18
C GLU A 41 39.20 11.47 2.69
N ARG A 42 38.90 11.30 1.40
CA ARG A 42 37.56 11.57 0.85
C ARG A 42 36.53 10.54 1.28
N LEU A 43 36.88 9.25 1.30
CA LEU A 43 36.01 8.19 1.78
C LEU A 43 35.70 8.36 3.26
N GLN A 44 36.70 8.64 4.08
CA GLN A 44 36.54 8.96 5.50
C GLN A 44 35.68 10.20 5.70
N ARG A 45 35.87 11.25 4.89
CA ARG A 45 34.99 12.42 4.94
C ARG A 45 33.54 12.05 4.60
N LEU A 46 33.31 11.25 3.57
CA LEU A 46 31.95 10.83 3.19
C LEU A 46 31.32 9.88 4.22
N SER A 47 32.11 9.02 4.87
CA SER A 47 31.65 8.10 5.90
C SER A 47 31.50 8.76 7.27
N CYS A 48 32.19 9.87 7.53
CA CYS A 48 32.11 10.65 8.77
C CYS A 48 31.36 11.99 8.64
N ASP A 49 30.83 12.35 7.46
CA ASP A 49 30.00 13.54 7.30
C ASP A 49 28.61 13.28 7.89
N GLU A 50 28.51 13.50 9.21
CA GLU A 50 27.30 13.32 10.01
C GLU A 50 26.09 14.02 9.39
N GLU A 51 26.30 15.16 8.72
CA GLU A 51 25.25 15.91 8.02
C GLU A 51 24.71 15.14 6.80
N THR A 52 25.59 14.55 5.97
CA THR A 52 25.18 13.71 4.83
C THR A 52 24.45 12.46 5.30
N LEU A 53 24.93 11.79 6.35
CA LEU A 53 24.26 10.63 6.94
C LEU A 53 22.88 11.01 7.47
N ARG A 54 22.77 12.12 8.22
CA ARG A 54 21.47 12.63 8.70
C ARG A 54 20.49 12.92 7.57
N LEU A 55 20.97 13.56 6.50
CA LEU A 55 20.11 13.90 5.37
C LEU A 55 19.63 12.64 4.63
N TYR A 56 20.50 11.64 4.52
CA TYR A 56 20.16 10.35 3.95
C TYR A 56 19.13 9.61 4.81
N GLU A 57 19.36 9.51 6.12
CA GLU A 57 18.43 8.89 7.08
C GLU A 57 17.08 9.60 7.07
N ALA A 58 17.06 10.94 7.16
CA ALA A 58 15.82 11.72 7.12
C ALA A 58 15.03 11.51 5.82
N ARG A 59 15.74 11.34 4.69
CA ARG A 59 15.12 11.01 3.41
C ARG A 59 14.53 9.60 3.41
N GLU A 60 15.26 8.62 3.93
CA GLU A 60 14.81 7.24 4.04
C GLU A 60 13.58 7.11 4.95
N GLU A 61 13.63 7.74 6.13
CA GLU A 61 12.51 7.84 7.06
C GLU A 61 11.29 8.48 6.41
N ALA A 62 11.46 9.60 5.69
CA ALA A 62 10.36 10.24 4.97
C ALA A 62 9.72 9.31 3.92
N PHE A 63 10.50 8.48 3.23
CA PHE A 63 9.96 7.48 2.30
C PHE A 63 9.20 6.37 3.03
N ILE A 64 9.74 5.89 4.15
CA ILE A 64 9.09 4.86 4.97
C ILE A 64 7.77 5.38 5.52
N GLU A 65 7.75 6.59 6.07
CA GLU A 65 6.55 7.25 6.58
C GLU A 65 5.52 7.43 5.48
N TYR A 66 5.92 7.99 4.33
CA TYR A 66 5.03 8.18 3.20
C TYR A 66 4.40 6.87 2.73
N ASN A 67 5.23 5.82 2.55
CA ASN A 67 4.76 4.52 2.10
C ASN A 67 3.81 3.86 3.11
N SER A 68 4.14 3.96 4.40
CA SER A 68 3.32 3.46 5.50
C SER A 68 1.97 4.19 5.56
N ALA A 69 1.98 5.52 5.50
CA ALA A 69 0.80 6.36 5.51
C ALA A 69 -0.11 6.06 4.30
N MET A 70 0.46 5.99 3.10
CA MET A 70 -0.29 5.66 1.88
C MET A 70 -0.92 4.27 1.94
N SER A 71 -0.16 3.29 2.44
CA SER A 71 -0.63 1.92 2.64
C SER A 71 -1.77 1.85 3.68
N ALA A 72 -1.66 2.60 4.78
CA ALA A 72 -2.70 2.70 5.80
C ALA A 72 -3.97 3.38 5.28
N ALA A 73 -3.83 4.50 4.55
CA ALA A 73 -4.93 5.21 3.93
C ALA A 73 -5.68 4.33 2.93
N ARG A 74 -4.95 3.58 2.09
CA ARG A 74 -5.56 2.63 1.15
C ARG A 74 -6.35 1.54 1.86
N ARG A 75 -5.80 0.95 2.94
CA ARG A 75 -6.52 -0.06 3.73
C ARG A 75 -7.77 0.52 4.39
N ALA A 76 -7.68 1.73 4.93
CA ALA A 76 -8.82 2.42 5.53
C ALA A 76 -9.93 2.66 4.50
N GLY A 77 -9.58 3.23 3.33
CA GLY A 77 -10.56 3.49 2.27
C GLY A 77 -11.22 2.23 1.73
N ILE A 78 -10.49 1.12 1.61
CA ILE A 78 -11.09 -0.18 1.21
C ILE A 78 -12.09 -0.66 2.26
N ARG A 79 -11.73 -0.62 3.55
CA ARG A 79 -12.62 -1.04 4.64
C ARG A 79 -13.88 -0.18 4.69
N GLU A 80 -13.73 1.13 4.64
CA GLU A 80 -14.86 2.07 4.62
C GLU A 80 -15.76 1.84 3.40
N GLY A 81 -15.15 1.62 2.22
CA GLY A 81 -15.89 1.31 1.00
C GLY A 81 -16.72 0.01 1.10
N ILE A 82 -16.14 -1.04 1.71
CA ILE A 82 -16.85 -2.30 1.96
C ILE A 82 -18.00 -2.08 2.93
N GLU A 83 -17.75 -1.42 4.06
CA GLU A 83 -18.77 -1.17 5.09
C GLU A 83 -19.95 -0.36 4.53
N ILE A 84 -19.67 0.73 3.82
CA ILE A 84 -20.70 1.54 3.16
C ILE A 84 -21.47 0.70 2.12
N GLY A 85 -20.75 -0.12 1.34
CA GLY A 85 -21.34 -1.00 0.34
C GLY A 85 -22.30 -2.03 0.94
N GLU A 86 -21.87 -2.71 2.01
CA GLU A 86 -22.68 -3.69 2.74
C GLU A 86 -23.92 -3.04 3.36
N GLN A 87 -23.76 -1.90 4.03
CA GLN A 87 -24.89 -1.19 4.63
C GLN A 87 -25.92 -0.76 3.58
N LYS A 88 -25.47 -0.18 2.46
CA LYS A 88 -26.36 0.20 1.34
C LYS A 88 -27.04 -1.02 0.73
N GLY A 89 -26.29 -2.11 0.52
CA GLY A 89 -26.82 -3.36 -0.02
C GLY A 89 -27.90 -3.97 0.87
N ILE A 90 -27.68 -4.01 2.19
CA ILE A 90 -28.66 -4.52 3.16
C ILE A 90 -29.91 -3.64 3.18
N GLN A 91 -29.77 -2.32 3.18
CA GLN A 91 -30.92 -1.40 3.18
C GLN A 91 -31.75 -1.54 1.91
N GLN A 92 -31.09 -1.58 0.75
CA GLN A 92 -31.77 -1.73 -0.54
C GLN A 92 -32.46 -3.10 -0.62
N GLY A 93 -31.76 -4.19 -0.28
CA GLY A 93 -32.33 -5.54 -0.27
C GLY A 93 -33.52 -5.70 0.68
N LYS A 94 -33.48 -5.07 1.87
CA LYS A 94 -34.64 -5.06 2.78
C LYS A 94 -35.83 -4.30 2.20
N ARG A 95 -35.59 -3.18 1.52
CA ARG A 95 -36.64 -2.38 0.89
C ARG A 95 -37.27 -3.15 -0.27
N ASP A 96 -36.45 -3.68 -1.17
CA ASP A 96 -36.91 -4.39 -2.36
C ASP A 96 -37.63 -5.68 -1.96
N GLY A 97 -37.06 -6.48 -1.05
CA GLY A 97 -37.71 -7.68 -0.54
C GLY A 97 -39.05 -7.41 0.16
N ARG A 98 -39.21 -6.26 0.83
CA ARG A 98 -40.51 -5.86 1.41
C ARG A 98 -41.53 -5.52 0.32
N ILE A 99 -41.11 -4.88 -0.77
CA ILE A 99 -41.98 -4.55 -1.90
C ILE A 99 -42.37 -5.82 -2.64
N GLU A 100 -41.39 -6.65 -3.00
CA GLU A 100 -41.60 -7.93 -3.69
C GLU A 100 -42.52 -8.86 -2.89
N GLY A 101 -42.29 -8.99 -1.58
CA GLY A 101 -43.15 -9.79 -0.71
C GLY A 101 -44.60 -9.28 -0.66
N LYS A 102 -44.81 -7.95 -0.62
CA LYS A 102 -46.17 -7.38 -0.71
C LYS A 102 -46.83 -7.71 -2.05
N GLN A 103 -46.08 -7.62 -3.15
CA GLN A 103 -46.58 -7.92 -4.49
C GLN A 103 -46.89 -9.41 -4.67
N GLU A 104 -46.06 -10.29 -4.14
CA GLU A 104 -46.28 -11.74 -4.14
C GLU A 104 -47.54 -12.10 -3.36
N ILE A 105 -47.70 -11.56 -2.15
CA ILE A 105 -48.92 -11.73 -1.35
C ILE A 105 -50.15 -11.24 -2.13
N ALA A 106 -50.08 -10.08 -2.76
CA ALA A 106 -51.18 -9.54 -3.57
C ALA A 106 -51.54 -10.47 -4.75
N ARG A 107 -50.55 -11.01 -5.47
CA ARG A 107 -50.77 -11.99 -6.55
C ARG A 107 -51.47 -13.26 -6.04
N ASN A 108 -51.04 -13.77 -4.88
CA ASN A 108 -51.67 -14.93 -4.26
C ASN A 108 -53.12 -14.64 -3.82
N MET A 109 -53.40 -13.44 -3.29
CA MET A 109 -54.75 -13.02 -2.95
C MET A 109 -55.67 -12.89 -4.18
N PHE A 110 -55.14 -12.39 -5.30
CA PHE A 110 -55.88 -12.41 -6.57
C PHE A 110 -56.19 -13.82 -7.04
N ALA A 111 -55.23 -14.74 -6.94
CA ALA A 111 -55.38 -16.13 -7.36
C ALA A 111 -56.49 -16.88 -6.61
N ILE A 112 -56.73 -16.54 -5.34
CA ILE A 112 -57.81 -17.12 -4.51
C ILE A 112 -59.11 -16.29 -4.55
N GLY A 113 -59.16 -15.24 -5.39
CA GLY A 113 -60.39 -14.51 -5.70
C GLY A 113 -60.78 -13.40 -4.73
N LEU A 114 -59.86 -12.84 -3.94
CA LEU A 114 -60.16 -11.65 -3.14
C LEU A 114 -60.37 -10.42 -4.04
N ASP A 115 -61.27 -9.53 -3.61
CA ASP A 115 -61.51 -8.26 -4.28
C ASP A 115 -60.38 -7.26 -4.06
N ILE A 116 -60.28 -6.27 -4.96
CA ILE A 116 -59.22 -5.26 -4.96
C ILE A 116 -59.24 -4.41 -3.67
N GLU A 117 -60.40 -4.06 -3.13
CA GLU A 117 -60.49 -3.21 -1.93
C GLU A 117 -59.92 -3.93 -0.70
N THR A 118 -60.23 -5.22 -0.55
CA THR A 118 -59.68 -6.06 0.51
C THR A 118 -58.17 -6.22 0.37
N ILE A 119 -57.64 -6.45 -0.84
CA ILE A 119 -56.20 -6.58 -1.08
C ILE A 119 -55.46 -5.28 -0.79
N MET A 120 -56.01 -4.13 -1.18
CA MET A 120 -55.46 -2.80 -0.84
C MET A 120 -55.33 -2.62 0.67
N LYS A 121 -56.38 -2.97 1.42
CA LYS A 121 -56.39 -2.85 2.89
C LYS A 121 -55.37 -3.75 3.57
N LEU A 122 -55.14 -4.97 3.05
CA LEU A 122 -54.23 -5.95 3.67
C LEU A 122 -52.76 -5.74 3.30
N THR A 123 -52.47 -5.33 2.06
CA THR A 123 -51.09 -5.18 1.56
C THR A 123 -50.58 -3.74 1.68
N GLY A 124 -51.50 -2.77 1.77
CA GLY A 124 -51.19 -1.35 1.73
C GLY A 124 -50.67 -0.89 0.38
N LEU A 125 -50.90 -1.66 -0.70
CA LEU A 125 -50.60 -1.26 -2.07
C LEU A 125 -51.71 -0.37 -2.62
N THR A 126 -51.33 0.56 -3.48
CA THR A 126 -52.26 1.44 -4.20
C THR A 126 -52.97 0.69 -5.33
N ILE A 127 -54.10 1.24 -5.78
CA ILE A 127 -54.83 0.66 -6.91
C ILE A 127 -53.99 0.60 -8.19
N GLU A 128 -53.12 1.59 -8.40
CA GLU A 128 -52.19 1.63 -9.54
C GLU A 128 -51.14 0.52 -9.46
N GLU A 129 -50.57 0.29 -8.27
CA GLU A 129 -49.62 -0.81 -8.04
C GLU A 129 -50.29 -2.17 -8.23
N LEU A 130 -51.50 -2.36 -7.71
CA LEU A 130 -52.24 -3.61 -7.87
C LEU A 130 -52.66 -3.88 -9.31
N ASN A 131 -53.08 -2.84 -10.06
CA ASN A 131 -53.43 -2.98 -11.47
C ASN A 131 -52.23 -3.38 -12.34
N LYS A 132 -51.00 -3.06 -11.93
CA LYS A 132 -49.76 -3.51 -12.61
C LYS A 132 -49.41 -4.97 -12.31
N LEU A 133 -50.00 -5.59 -11.29
CA LEU A 133 -49.75 -6.98 -10.89
C LEU A 133 -50.76 -7.98 -11.48
N LYS A 134 -51.82 -7.46 -12.12
CA LYS A 134 -52.94 -8.24 -12.65
C LYS A 134 -52.65 -8.80 -14.04
#